data_AF-A0A5P9I7B4-F1
#
_entry.id   AF-A0A5P9I7B4-F1
#
_cell.length_a   1.000
_cell.length_b   1.000
_cell.length_c   1.000
_cell.angle_alpha   90.00
_cell.angle_beta   90.00
_cell.angle_gamma   90.00
#
_symmetry.space_group_name_H-M   'P 1'
#
loop_
_entity.id
_entity.type
_entity.pdbx_description
1 polymer ?
#
loop_
_entity_poly.entity_id
_entity_poly.type
_entity_poly.pdbx_seq_one_letter_code
_entity_poly.pdbx_strand_id
1 'polypeptide(L)'
;MAWEDVLRIINGPLPHDRHWTQSRLLRAVKAYVRDEFLPYAVLGRAGGRETDDHLPAIVAAIKGSDPEITLQAICDRLESMRERTPRGRTSWQPYSVKMLLERAEKLGLL
;
A
#
# COMPACT_ATOMS: atom_id res chain seq x y z
N MET A 1 2.98 6.88 -7.39
CA MET A 1 2.15 5.66 -7.48
C MET A 1 2.49 4.91 -8.75
N ALA A 2 2.74 3.60 -8.69
CA ALA A 2 3.05 2.80 -9.89
C ALA A 2 1.75 2.49 -10.66
N TRP A 3 1.81 2.37 -11.98
CA TRP A 3 0.64 2.01 -12.81
C TRP A 3 -0.03 0.70 -12.39
N GLU A 4 0.73 -0.21 -11.79
CA GLU A 4 0.24 -1.47 -11.21
C GLU A 4 -0.71 -1.24 -10.01
N ASP A 5 -0.42 -0.25 -9.16
CA ASP A 5 -1.31 0.11 -8.05
C ASP A 5 -2.65 0.64 -8.57
N VAL A 6 -2.60 1.48 -9.61
CA VAL A 6 -3.80 2.04 -10.25
C VAL A 6 -4.62 0.93 -10.90
N LEU A 7 -3.99 0.00 -11.61
CA LEU A 7 -4.65 -1.17 -12.18
C LEU A 7 -5.31 -2.04 -11.11
N ARG A 8 -4.63 -2.25 -9.98
CA ARG A 8 -5.16 -3.02 -8.86
C ARG A 8 -6.43 -2.38 -8.29
N ILE A 9 -6.45 -1.05 -8.13
CA ILE A 9 -7.62 -0.32 -7.65
C ILE A 9 -8.76 -0.41 -8.66
N ILE A 10 -8.48 -0.19 -9.95
CA ILE A 10 -9.50 -0.24 -11.03
C ILE A 10 -10.08 -1.64 -11.20
N ASN A 11 -9.25 -2.68 -11.14
CA ASN A 11 -9.69 -4.06 -11.35
C ASN A 11 -10.33 -4.70 -10.10
N GLY A 12 -10.11 -4.14 -8.91
CA GLY A 12 -10.69 -4.64 -7.66
C GLY A 12 -12.21 -4.91 -7.70
N PRO A 13 -13.04 -3.97 -8.19
CA PRO A 13 -14.48 -4.18 -8.30
C PRO A 13 -14.91 -4.89 -9.59
N LEU A 14 -14.01 -5.14 -10.53
CA LEU A 14 -14.36 -5.69 -11.84
C LEU A 14 -14.28 -7.22 -11.85
N PRO A 15 -15.23 -7.91 -12.52
CA PRO A 15 -15.08 -9.33 -12.77
C PRO A 15 -13.88 -9.59 -13.71
N HIS A 16 -13.27 -10.77 -13.59
CA HIS A 16 -11.98 -11.10 -14.25
C HIS A 16 -12.00 -10.92 -15.77
N ASP A 17 -13.12 -11.20 -16.41
CA ASP A 17 -13.35 -11.03 -17.85
C ASP A 17 -13.33 -9.55 -18.30
N ARG A 18 -13.47 -8.61 -17.36
CA ARG A 18 -13.46 -7.17 -17.59
C ARG A 18 -12.22 -6.47 -17.04
N HIS A 19 -11.22 -7.24 -16.57
CA HIS A 19 -9.99 -6.66 -16.05
C HIS A 19 -9.26 -5.86 -17.13
N TRP A 20 -8.82 -4.67 -16.74
CA TRP A 20 -7.99 -3.82 -17.57
C TRP A 20 -6.55 -4.31 -17.53
N THR A 21 -5.91 -4.28 -18.70
CA THR A 21 -4.46 -4.44 -18.82
C THR A 21 -3.79 -3.07 -18.73
N GLN A 22 -2.53 -3.05 -18.31
CA GLN A 22 -1.74 -1.81 -18.21
C GLN A 22 -1.70 -1.04 -19.54
N SER A 23 -1.46 -1.73 -20.65
CA SER A 23 -1.41 -1.13 -21.97
C SER A 23 -2.75 -0.52 -22.41
N ARG A 24 -3.88 -1.13 -21.99
CA ARG A 24 -5.21 -0.58 -22.27
C ARG A 24 -5.49 0.66 -21.42
N LEU A 25 -5.14 0.62 -20.13
CA LEU A 25 -5.26 1.76 -19.23
C LEU A 25 -4.43 2.95 -19.73
N LEU A 26 -3.16 2.73 -20.08
CA LEU A 26 -2.27 3.79 -20.58
C LEU A 26 -2.80 4.43 -21.88
N ARG A 27 -3.38 3.65 -22.79
CA ARG A 27 -4.01 4.19 -24.01
C ARG A 27 -5.20 5.08 -23.68
N ALA A 28 -6.06 4.65 -22.75
CA ALA A 28 -7.21 5.44 -22.32
C ALA A 28 -6.77 6.74 -21.63
N VAL A 29 -5.80 6.69 -20.73
CA VAL A 29 -5.27 7.89 -20.05
C VAL A 29 -4.69 8.88 -21.06
N LYS A 30 -3.90 8.41 -22.05
CA LYS A 30 -3.38 9.28 -23.10
C LYS A 30 -4.49 9.97 -23.91
N ALA A 31 -5.56 9.24 -24.22
CA ALA A 31 -6.72 9.83 -24.91
C ALA A 31 -7.39 10.90 -24.04
N TYR A 32 -7.59 10.63 -22.74
CA TYR A 32 -8.20 11.59 -21.81
C TYR A 32 -7.33 12.82 -21.56
N VAL A 33 -6.01 12.69 -21.56
CA VAL A 33 -5.10 13.85 -21.50
C VAL A 33 -5.17 14.68 -22.77
N ARG A 34 -5.21 14.02 -23.95
CA ARG A 34 -5.37 14.71 -25.24
C ARG A 34 -6.70 15.47 -25.33
N ASP A 35 -7.75 14.87 -24.79
CA ASP A 35 -9.10 15.43 -24.81
C ASP A 35 -9.37 16.32 -23.57
N GLU A 36 -8.31 16.73 -22.84
CA GLU A 36 -8.32 17.64 -21.69
C GLU A 36 -9.16 17.21 -20.47
N PHE A 37 -9.61 15.96 -20.43
CA PHE A 37 -10.27 15.37 -19.25
C PHE A 37 -9.30 15.08 -18.10
N LEU A 38 -8.00 14.98 -18.37
CA LEU A 38 -6.96 14.77 -17.37
C LEU A 38 -5.77 15.70 -17.59
N PRO A 39 -5.12 16.20 -16.51
CA PRO A 39 -3.94 17.02 -16.66
C PRO A 39 -2.75 16.20 -17.16
N TYR A 40 -1.90 16.80 -18.01
CA TYR A 40 -0.70 16.16 -18.56
C TYR A 40 0.26 15.62 -17.49
N ALA A 41 0.25 16.23 -16.29
CA ALA A 41 1.04 15.80 -15.13
C ALA A 41 0.82 14.32 -14.76
N VAL A 42 -0.33 13.72 -15.08
CA VAL A 42 -0.61 12.29 -14.83
C VAL A 42 0.28 11.35 -15.65
N LEU A 43 0.76 11.79 -16.81
CA LEU A 43 1.74 11.03 -17.62
C LEU A 43 3.17 11.23 -17.13
N GLY A 44 3.40 12.19 -16.23
CA GLY A 44 4.70 12.43 -15.63
C GLY A 44 5.20 11.21 -14.86
N ARG A 45 6.53 11.14 -14.67
CA ARG A 45 7.12 10.14 -13.79
C ARG A 45 6.49 10.28 -12.41
N ALA A 46 5.91 9.21 -11.89
CA ALA A 46 5.46 9.18 -10.52
C ALA A 46 6.64 9.59 -9.61
N GLY A 47 6.41 10.57 -8.73
CA GLY A 47 7.35 10.86 -7.64
C GLY A 47 7.73 9.56 -6.94
N GLY A 48 8.95 9.51 -6.41
CA GLY A 48 9.39 8.39 -5.59
C GLY A 48 8.27 8.03 -4.62
N ARG A 49 7.92 6.75 -4.52
CA ARG A 49 6.97 6.28 -3.51
C ARG A 49 7.53 6.81 -2.19
N GLU A 50 6.85 7.74 -1.51
CA GLU A 50 7.09 7.93 -0.08
C GLU A 50 7.12 6.51 0.47
N THR A 51 8.28 6.12 1.01
CA THR A 51 8.55 4.77 1.45
C THR A 51 7.30 4.28 2.16
N ASP A 52 6.78 3.10 1.84
CA ASP A 52 5.45 2.67 2.35
C ASP A 52 5.49 2.58 3.88
N ASP A 53 5.23 3.72 4.52
CA ASP A 53 5.46 4.04 5.93
C ASP A 53 4.16 3.85 6.71
N HIS A 54 3.07 3.55 6.02
CA HIS A 54 1.79 3.15 6.59
C HIS A 54 1.94 2.01 7.59
N LEU A 55 2.65 0.93 7.21
CA LEU A 55 2.83 -0.23 8.06
C LEU A 55 3.72 0.06 9.29
N PRO A 56 4.89 0.72 9.14
CA PRO A 56 5.63 1.24 10.30
C PRO A 56 4.78 2.14 11.21
N ALA A 57 3.97 3.03 10.66
CA ALA A 57 3.14 3.96 11.44
C ALA A 57 2.03 3.25 12.22
N ILE A 58 1.32 2.29 11.61
CA ILE A 58 0.30 1.49 12.33
C ILE A 58 0.95 0.68 13.45
N VAL A 59 2.07 0.01 13.16
CA VAL A 59 2.76 -0.80 14.16
C VAL A 59 3.28 0.06 15.31
N ALA A 60 3.79 1.25 15.03
CA ALA A 60 4.19 2.23 16.04
C ALA A 60 2.99 2.69 16.89
N ALA A 61 1.86 3.02 16.26
CA ALA A 61 0.65 3.42 16.98
C ALA A 61 0.12 2.30 17.91
N ILE A 62 0.16 1.04 17.45
CA ILE A 62 -0.23 -0.12 18.27
C ILE A 62 0.72 -0.26 19.48
N LYS A 63 2.04 -0.20 19.26
CA LYS A 63 3.04 -0.30 20.34
C LYS A 63 3.00 0.89 21.30
N GLY A 64 2.74 2.09 20.81
CA GLY A 64 2.58 3.29 21.64
C GLY A 64 1.29 3.26 22.48
N SER A 65 0.23 2.61 21.99
CA SER A 65 -1.02 2.43 22.74
C SER A 65 -0.91 1.36 23.83
N ASP A 66 -0.03 0.38 23.65
CA ASP A 66 0.26 -0.69 24.61
C ASP A 66 1.75 -1.07 24.53
N PRO A 67 2.61 -0.49 25.39
CA PRO A 67 4.05 -0.74 25.37
C PRO A 67 4.45 -2.18 25.68
N GLU A 68 3.60 -2.98 26.34
CA GLU A 68 3.91 -4.37 26.70
C GLU A 68 3.34 -5.38 25.68
N ILE A 69 2.69 -4.90 24.62
CA ILE A 69 2.12 -5.76 23.59
C ILE A 69 3.19 -6.66 22.95
N THR A 70 2.85 -7.95 22.84
CA THR A 70 3.72 -8.95 22.23
C THR A 70 3.69 -8.83 20.70
N LEU A 71 4.77 -9.28 20.03
CA LEU A 71 4.82 -9.29 18.56
C LEU A 71 3.67 -10.11 17.94
N GLN A 72 3.26 -11.20 18.59
CA GLN A 72 2.15 -12.02 18.13
C GLN A 72 0.82 -11.26 18.24
N ALA A 73 0.57 -10.57 19.35
CA ALA A 73 -0.65 -9.76 19.50
C ALA A 73 -0.71 -8.60 18.50
N ILE A 74 0.43 -8.04 18.09
CA ILE A 74 0.47 -7.07 16.99
C ILE A 74 0.09 -7.73 15.66
N CYS A 75 0.59 -8.94 15.36
CA CYS A 75 0.17 -9.70 14.17
C CYS A 75 -1.35 -9.86 14.14
N ASP A 76 -1.93 -10.36 15.23
CA ASP A 76 -3.37 -10.62 15.33
C ASP A 76 -4.17 -9.33 15.13
N ARG A 77 -3.68 -8.21 15.66
CA ARG A 77 -4.31 -6.90 15.49
C ARG A 77 -4.25 -6.41 14.04
N LEU A 78 -3.10 -6.54 13.37
CA LEU A 78 -2.95 -6.21 11.94
C LEU A 78 -3.90 -7.06 11.08
N GLU A 79 -4.02 -8.35 11.37
CA GLU A 79 -4.95 -9.25 10.69
C GLU A 79 -6.42 -8.85 10.92
N SER A 80 -6.77 -8.49 12.16
CA SER A 80 -8.12 -8.00 12.52
C SER A 80 -8.48 -6.71 11.79
N MET A 81 -7.50 -5.83 11.57
CA MET A 81 -7.63 -4.60 10.80
C MET A 81 -7.66 -4.84 9.28
N ARG A 82 -7.50 -6.10 8.85
CA ARG A 82 -7.39 -6.52 7.43
C ARG A 82 -6.18 -5.91 6.73
N GLU A 83 -5.15 -5.54 7.49
CA GLU A 83 -3.88 -5.07 6.95
C GLU A 83 -3.14 -6.22 6.27
N ARG A 84 -2.68 -5.96 5.05
CA ARG A 84 -1.94 -6.96 4.28
C ARG A 84 -0.44 -6.76 4.51
N THR A 85 0.28 -7.88 4.58
CA THR A 85 1.74 -7.83 4.58
C THR A 85 2.25 -7.09 3.33
N PRO A 86 3.48 -6.55 3.34
CA PRO A 86 4.07 -5.91 2.16
C PRO A 86 4.07 -6.80 0.91
N ARG A 87 4.02 -8.14 1.08
CA ARG A 87 3.95 -9.14 0.01
C ARG A 87 2.51 -9.58 -0.33
N GLY A 88 1.49 -8.91 0.21
CA GLY A 88 0.07 -9.15 -0.08
C GLY A 88 -0.58 -10.32 0.66
N ARG A 89 0.14 -11.02 1.54
CA ARG A 89 -0.42 -12.12 2.35
C ARG A 89 -1.33 -11.59 3.44
N THR A 90 -2.32 -12.41 3.83
CA THR A 90 -3.21 -12.16 4.99
C THR A 90 -2.52 -12.42 6.30
N SER A 91 -1.70 -13.47 6.39
CA SER A 91 -1.06 -13.85 7.64
C SER A 91 0.21 -13.05 7.90
N TRP A 92 0.32 -12.56 9.12
CA TRP A 92 1.48 -11.86 9.63
C TRP A 92 2.42 -12.82 10.35
N GLN A 93 3.70 -12.46 10.37
CA GLN A 93 4.73 -13.21 11.08
C GLN A 93 5.38 -12.30 12.11
N PRO A 94 5.64 -12.76 13.35
CA PRO A 94 6.24 -11.93 14.39
C PRO A 94 7.53 -11.25 13.96
N TYR A 95 8.36 -11.94 13.16
CA TYR A 95 9.59 -11.37 12.62
C TYR A 95 9.34 -10.18 11.67
N SER A 96 8.30 -10.23 10.84
CA SER A 96 7.92 -9.10 9.97
C SER A 96 7.48 -7.88 10.78
N VAL A 97 6.75 -8.09 11.88
CA VAL A 97 6.39 -7.00 12.80
C VAL A 97 7.62 -6.40 13.47
N LYS A 98 8.57 -7.24 13.91
CA LYS A 98 9.85 -6.77 14.46
C LYS A 98 10.58 -5.85 13.48
N MET A 99 10.70 -6.24 12.21
CA MET A 99 11.33 -5.40 11.19
C MET A 99 10.59 -4.07 10.97
N LEU A 100 9.26 -4.07 11.11
CA LEU A 100 8.46 -2.83 11.02
C LEU A 100 8.67 -1.91 12.22
N LEU A 101 8.83 -2.45 13.43
CA LEU A 101 9.18 -1.68 14.62
C LEU A 101 10.57 -1.04 14.48
N GLU A 102 11.58 -1.82 14.07
CA GLU A 102 12.95 -1.29 13.82
C GLU A 102 12.94 -0.20 12.75
N ARG A 103 12.07 -0.32 11.74
CA ARG A 103 11.88 0.71 10.73
C ARG A 103 11.15 1.93 11.28
N ALA A 104 10.13 1.74 12.11
CA ALA A 104 9.40 2.83 12.76
C ALA A 104 10.32 3.66 13.66
N GLU A 105 11.23 3.02 14.38
CA GLU A 105 12.26 3.69 15.19
C GLU A 105 13.19 4.56 14.32
N LYS A 106 13.65 4.03 13.17
CA LYS A 106 14.45 4.81 12.20
C LYS A 106 13.70 6.00 11.60
N LEU A 107 12.37 5.93 11.58
CA LEU A 107 11.50 7.01 11.12
C LEU A 107 11.13 8.00 12.25
N GLY A 108 11.54 7.74 13.50
CA GLY A 108 11.21 8.58 14.65
C GLY A 108 9.75 8.49 15.09
N LEU A 109 9.09 7.35 14.85
CA LEU A 109 7.66 7.12 15.15
C LEU A 109 7.43 6.42 16.50
N LEU A 110 8.48 5.97 17.17
CA LEU A 110 8.48 5.27 18.45
C LEU A 110 9.21 6.09 19.52
#